data_AF-A0A257JFA1-F1
#
_entry.id   AF-A0A257JFA1-F1
#
_cell.length_a   1.000
_cell.length_b   1.000
_cell.length_c   1.000
_cell.angle_alpha   90.00
_cell.angle_beta   90.00
_cell.angle_gamma   90.00
#
_symmetry.space_group_name_H-M   'P 1'
#
loop_
_entity.id
_entity.type
_entity.pdbx_description
1 polymer ?
#
loop_
_entity_poly.entity_id
_entity_poly.type
_entity_poly.pdbx_seq_one_letter_code
_entity_poly.pdbx_strand_id
1 'polypeptide(L)'
;EDVRLYGHALQCRVTTEDPQNNFIPDYGRITAYRSATGMGIRLDGGTAYAGAVITRFYDSLLVKVTAWAQTPDQAIARMSRALSEFRVRGVATNIAFVENLLKHESFLANSCTTKFIDTTPALFELKKRRDRATKILTYIADIAVNGHPETAGRPKPKVTGRELSVPKLMGPPQPGTRDLLLAKGPKAVADWMLGEQRLLFTDTTMRDGHQSLLATRMRSIDMIRVAPAYAANLPQLFSVECWGGATFDVAYRFLQECPWQRLRDLRQRMPNLMLQMLLRGANGVGYTTYPDNVVKAFVAQAAKTGIDVFRVFDSLNWVENMRVAMDAVLEANRVCEAAICYTGDILDPNR
;
A
#
# COMPACT_ATOMS: atom_id res chain seq x y z
N GLU A 1 44.76 8.27 44.09
CA GLU A 1 44.82 6.91 43.52
C GLU A 1 43.45 6.22 43.44
N ASP A 2 42.41 6.71 44.12
CA ASP A 2 41.06 6.11 44.10
C ASP A 2 40.19 6.44 42.87
N VAL A 3 40.62 7.34 42.00
CA VAL A 3 39.88 7.71 40.77
C VAL A 3 40.21 6.70 39.66
N ARG A 4 39.23 5.90 39.27
CA ARG A 4 39.36 4.85 38.24
C ARG A 4 38.56 5.18 36.99
N LEU A 5 39.16 4.95 35.82
CA LEU A 5 38.45 4.99 34.54
C LEU A 5 37.57 3.76 34.40
N TYR A 6 36.30 3.96 34.05
CA TYR A 6 35.34 2.86 33.91
C TYR A 6 34.44 3.04 32.68
N GLY A 7 34.70 2.24 31.65
CA GLY A 7 33.96 2.25 30.40
C GLY A 7 34.08 3.56 29.61
N HIS A 8 33.09 3.81 28.76
CA HIS A 8 33.02 4.91 27.81
C HIS A 8 31.63 5.54 27.85
N ALA A 9 31.56 6.85 27.66
CA ALA A 9 30.30 7.57 27.57
C ALA A 9 30.31 8.62 26.46
N LEU A 10 29.13 8.87 25.87
CA LEU A 10 28.89 10.02 25.00
C LEU A 10 27.60 10.73 25.39
N GLN A 11 27.55 12.03 25.15
CA GLN A 11 26.38 12.87 25.41
C GLN A 11 25.85 13.48 24.11
N CYS A 12 24.54 13.40 23.90
CA CYS A 12 23.82 14.10 22.84
C CYS A 12 22.81 15.07 23.46
N ARG A 13 22.75 16.30 22.94
CA ARG A 13 21.72 17.27 23.29
C ARG A 13 20.58 17.14 22.29
N VAL A 14 19.40 16.79 22.78
CA VAL A 14 18.17 16.82 21.98
C VAL A 14 17.60 18.23 22.08
N THR A 15 17.50 18.91 20.94
CA THR A 15 17.03 20.30 20.83
C THR A 15 15.82 20.39 19.91
N THR A 16 15.14 21.54 19.88
CA THR A 16 14.08 21.86 18.90
C THR A 16 14.59 22.40 17.57
N GLU A 17 15.89 22.40 17.33
CA GLU A 17 16.48 22.85 16.06
C GLU A 17 16.08 21.91 14.93
N ASP A 18 15.46 22.44 13.88
CA ASP A 18 15.03 21.65 12.72
C ASP A 18 16.16 21.55 11.68
N PRO A 19 16.81 20.39 11.49
CA PRO A 19 17.90 20.27 10.53
C PRO A 19 17.43 20.41 9.08
N GLN A 20 16.12 20.31 8.80
CA GLN A 20 15.56 20.55 7.46
C GLN A 20 15.29 22.04 7.20
N ASN A 21 15.38 22.89 8.24
CA ASN A 21 15.13 24.32 8.17
C ASN A 21 16.29 25.10 8.80
N ASN A 22 17.51 24.80 8.34
CA ASN A 22 18.75 25.49 8.76
C ASN A 22 18.98 25.51 10.29
N PHE A 23 18.53 24.46 10.99
CA PHE A 23 18.63 24.36 12.45
C PHE A 23 17.94 25.51 13.20
N ILE A 24 16.97 26.18 12.57
CA ILE A 24 16.14 27.18 13.26
C ILE A 24 15.40 26.47 14.40
N PRO A 25 15.45 26.99 15.65
CA PRO A 25 14.70 26.44 16.76
C PRO A 25 13.19 26.51 16.53
N ASP A 26 12.55 25.36 16.50
CA ASP A 26 11.10 25.24 16.56
C ASP A 26 10.60 25.50 17.99
N TYR A 27 9.34 25.91 18.12
CA TYR A 27 8.72 26.32 19.37
C TYR A 27 7.22 26.03 19.34
N GLY A 28 6.60 25.95 20.51
CA GLY A 28 5.19 25.60 20.64
C GLY A 28 4.96 24.51 21.65
N ARG A 29 3.77 23.90 21.57
CA ARG A 29 3.34 22.90 22.56
C ARG A 29 3.80 21.51 22.16
N ILE A 30 4.50 20.84 23.06
CA ILE A 30 4.78 19.41 22.95
C ILE A 30 3.48 18.63 23.23
N THR A 31 2.94 17.95 22.22
CA THR A 31 1.69 17.18 22.33
C THR A 31 1.93 15.77 22.87
N ALA A 32 3.10 15.20 22.63
CA ALA A 32 3.52 13.94 23.23
C ALA A 32 5.03 13.95 23.47
N TYR A 33 5.45 13.50 24.65
CA TYR A 33 6.84 13.33 25.02
C TYR A 33 7.04 11.97 25.67
N ARG A 34 7.85 11.12 25.05
CA ARG A 34 8.31 9.85 25.60
C ARG A 34 9.81 9.77 25.44
N SER A 35 10.52 9.75 26.56
CA SER A 35 11.96 9.54 26.60
C SER A 35 12.31 8.06 26.43
N ALA A 36 13.58 7.79 26.15
CA ALA A 36 14.15 6.44 26.12
C ALA A 36 14.98 6.19 27.39
N THR A 37 14.66 5.12 28.12
CA THR A 37 15.35 4.73 29.37
C THR A 37 16.00 3.34 29.22
N GLY A 38 16.54 2.78 30.30
CA GLY A 38 17.13 1.45 30.32
C GLY A 38 18.62 1.46 30.66
N MET A 39 19.23 0.27 30.68
CA MET A 39 20.63 0.10 31.11
C MET A 39 21.59 1.02 30.33
N GLY A 40 22.42 1.74 31.09
CA GLY A 40 23.46 2.62 30.54
C GLY A 40 22.94 3.91 29.90
N ILE A 41 21.67 4.29 30.09
CA ILE A 41 21.13 5.57 29.64
C ILE A 41 20.86 6.48 30.85
N ARG A 42 21.45 7.66 30.83
CA ARG A 42 21.17 8.76 31.74
C ARG A 42 20.46 9.87 30.97
N LEU A 43 19.45 10.46 31.61
CA LEU A 43 18.69 11.59 31.08
C LEU A 43 18.76 12.74 32.06
N ASP A 44 19.18 13.90 31.58
CA ASP A 44 19.16 15.15 32.32
C ASP A 44 18.16 16.08 31.61
N GLY A 45 16.92 16.07 32.11
CA GLY A 45 15.80 16.83 31.54
C GLY A 45 16.01 18.34 31.69
N GLY A 46 15.66 19.10 30.64
CA GLY A 46 15.51 20.55 30.70
C GLY A 46 14.05 20.92 30.91
N THR A 47 13.38 21.34 29.84
CA THR A 47 12.02 21.90 29.84
C THR A 47 10.97 20.97 29.25
N ALA A 48 11.35 19.75 28.85
CA ALA A 48 10.52 18.88 28.03
C ALA A 48 9.68 17.88 28.85
N TYR A 49 8.36 18.03 28.78
CA TYR A 49 7.37 17.06 29.25
C TYR A 49 6.10 17.14 28.38
N ALA A 50 5.21 16.15 28.48
CA ALA A 50 3.97 16.16 27.70
C ALA A 50 3.10 17.36 28.10
N GLY A 51 2.74 18.21 27.14
CA GLY A 51 2.02 19.46 27.37
C GLY A 51 2.89 20.70 27.55
N ALA A 52 4.22 20.56 27.71
CA ALA A 52 5.14 21.67 27.85
C ALA A 52 5.07 22.63 26.66
N VAL A 53 5.27 23.93 26.91
CA VAL A 53 5.33 24.97 25.89
C VAL A 53 6.76 25.47 25.77
N ILE A 54 7.40 25.16 24.65
CA ILE A 54 8.74 25.65 24.32
C ILE A 54 8.59 27.07 23.76
N THR A 55 9.32 28.01 24.37
CA THR A 55 9.32 29.42 23.97
C THR A 55 10.57 29.74 23.15
N ARG A 56 10.54 30.84 22.39
CA ARG A 56 11.69 31.28 21.57
C ARG A 56 12.76 32.05 22.35
N PHE A 57 12.53 32.34 23.63
CA PHE A 57 13.33 33.30 24.39
C PHE A 57 14.60 32.70 25.00
N TYR A 58 14.71 31.37 25.03
CA TYR A 58 15.81 30.64 25.65
C TYR A 58 16.40 29.61 24.68
N ASP A 59 17.43 28.89 25.13
CA ASP A 59 17.99 27.74 24.42
C ASP A 59 16.91 26.71 24.05
N SER A 60 17.07 26.07 22.89
CA SER A 60 16.22 25.05 22.31
C SER A 60 16.35 23.66 22.95
N LEU A 61 17.18 23.53 24.00
CA LEU A 61 17.43 22.27 24.70
C LEU A 61 16.15 21.66 25.33
N LEU A 62 15.86 20.41 24.94
CA LEU A 62 14.81 19.60 25.54
C LEU A 62 15.35 18.68 26.64
N VAL A 63 16.37 17.90 26.32
CA VAL A 63 16.98 16.91 27.23
C VAL A 63 18.41 16.59 26.79
N LYS A 64 19.30 16.35 27.76
CA LYS A 64 20.61 15.76 27.50
C LYS A 64 20.49 14.25 27.69
N VAL A 65 20.92 13.50 26.69
CA VAL A 65 20.98 12.05 26.72
C VAL A 65 22.43 11.66 26.84
N THR A 66 22.78 10.88 27.85
CA THR A 66 24.13 10.34 28.04
C THR A 66 24.05 8.82 28.00
N ALA A 67 24.79 8.20 27.08
CA ALA A 67 24.90 6.76 26.98
C ALA A 67 26.26 6.32 27.47
N TRP A 68 26.30 5.30 28.33
CA TRP A 68 27.51 4.68 28.84
C TRP A 68 27.53 3.19 28.50
N ALA A 69 28.71 2.63 28.21
CA ALA A 69 28.96 1.19 28.07
C ALA A 69 30.43 0.82 28.32
N GLN A 70 30.77 -0.47 28.25
CA GLN A 70 32.16 -0.92 28.41
C GLN A 70 33.04 -0.50 27.23
N THR A 71 32.51 -0.54 26.01
CA THR A 71 33.23 -0.14 24.78
C THR A 71 32.58 1.09 24.12
N PRO A 72 33.34 1.88 23.33
CA PRO A 72 32.81 3.01 22.56
C PRO A 72 31.65 2.58 21.65
N ASP A 73 31.82 1.50 20.88
CA ASP A 73 30.80 0.99 19.95
C ASP A 73 29.49 0.65 20.65
N GLN A 74 29.56 0.05 21.84
CA GLN A 74 28.38 -0.26 22.64
C GLN A 74 27.71 1.02 23.16
N ALA A 75 28.49 2.04 23.53
CA ALA A 75 27.94 3.32 23.97
C ALA A 75 27.22 4.03 22.81
N ILE A 76 27.81 4.03 21.61
CA ILE A 76 27.22 4.57 20.37
C ILE A 76 25.95 3.80 20.00
N ALA A 77 25.98 2.47 20.03
CA ALA A 77 24.80 1.64 19.76
C ALA A 77 23.66 1.91 20.76
N ARG A 78 24.00 2.09 22.06
CA ARG A 78 23.02 2.48 23.09
C ARG A 78 22.43 3.87 22.84
N MET A 79 23.25 4.85 22.47
CA MET A 79 22.80 6.20 22.10
C MET A 79 21.86 6.15 20.89
N SER A 80 22.27 5.46 19.84
CA SER A 80 21.50 5.29 18.60
C SER A 80 20.13 4.66 18.89
N ARG A 81 20.08 3.59 19.70
CA ARG A 81 18.83 2.98 20.17
C ARG A 81 17.97 3.97 20.95
N ALA A 82 18.57 4.68 21.92
CA ALA A 82 17.83 5.63 22.74
C ALA A 82 17.19 6.74 21.88
N LEU A 83 17.95 7.36 20.97
CA LEU A 83 17.46 8.38 20.06
C LEU A 83 16.35 7.87 19.13
N SER A 84 16.47 6.65 18.60
CA SER A 84 15.43 6.01 17.79
C SER A 84 14.14 5.69 18.57
N GLU A 85 14.23 5.51 19.89
CA GLU A 85 13.08 5.28 20.77
C GLU A 85 12.37 6.57 21.19
N PHE A 86 13.06 7.72 21.22
CA PHE A 86 12.46 9.00 21.57
C PHE A 86 11.22 9.30 20.73
N ARG A 87 10.16 9.77 21.38
CA ARG A 87 8.97 10.30 20.71
C ARG A 87 8.72 11.70 21.24
N VAL A 88 9.03 12.68 20.42
CA VAL A 88 8.66 14.09 20.63
C VAL A 88 7.69 14.46 19.52
N ARG A 89 6.53 15.00 19.87
CA ARG A 89 5.49 15.47 18.93
C ARG A 89 5.09 16.89 19.29
N GLY A 90 4.72 17.68 18.29
CA GLY A 90 4.32 19.08 18.44
C GLY A 90 5.40 20.09 18.08
N VAL A 91 6.68 19.69 18.12
CA VAL A 91 7.83 20.47 17.66
C VAL A 91 8.82 19.58 16.89
N ALA A 92 9.59 20.16 15.98
CA ALA A 92 10.74 19.53 15.34
C ALA A 92 11.87 19.25 16.34
N THR A 93 12.81 18.37 15.95
CA THR A 93 13.99 18.05 16.78
C THR A 93 15.20 17.73 15.93
N ASN A 94 16.40 17.93 16.49
CA ASN A 94 17.67 17.60 15.85
C ASN A 94 18.01 16.09 15.79
N ILE A 95 17.14 15.21 16.31
CA ILE A 95 17.42 13.77 16.48
C ILE A 95 17.89 13.09 15.18
N ALA A 96 17.25 13.40 14.04
CA ALA A 96 17.60 12.77 12.76
C ALA A 96 19.04 13.10 12.31
N PHE A 97 19.48 14.33 12.56
CA PHE A 97 20.87 14.74 12.28
C PHE A 97 21.85 13.99 13.19
N VAL A 98 21.55 13.90 14.49
CA VAL A 98 22.40 13.15 15.44
C VAL A 98 22.47 11.67 15.08
N GLU A 99 21.36 11.06 14.65
CA GLU A 99 21.35 9.66 14.19
C GLU A 99 22.23 9.45 12.94
N ASN A 100 22.24 10.39 12.00
CA ASN A 100 23.14 10.34 10.84
C ASN A 100 24.61 10.44 11.29
N LEU A 101 24.92 11.36 12.20
CA LEU A 101 26.26 11.55 12.75
C LEU A 101 26.80 10.28 13.42
N LEU A 102 26.00 9.67 14.32
CA LEU A 102 26.40 8.48 15.07
C LEU A 102 26.60 7.23 14.19
N LYS A 103 26.06 7.24 12.96
CA LYS A 103 26.20 6.15 11.99
C LYS A 103 27.30 6.41 10.95
N HIS A 104 27.88 7.61 10.94
CA HIS A 104 28.88 7.97 9.95
C HIS A 104 30.22 7.27 10.23
N GLU A 105 30.86 6.75 9.18
CA GLU A 105 32.09 5.96 9.30
C GLU A 105 33.21 6.71 10.03
N SER A 106 33.40 8.00 9.73
CA SER A 106 34.41 8.83 10.42
C SER A 106 34.19 8.93 11.93
N PHE A 107 32.92 8.92 12.38
CA PHE A 107 32.59 8.97 13.80
C PHE A 107 32.88 7.63 14.47
N LEU A 108 32.49 6.53 13.82
CA LEU A 108 32.76 5.16 14.29
C LEU A 108 34.27 4.84 14.31
N ALA A 109 35.02 5.37 13.34
CA ALA A 109 36.46 5.18 13.23
C ALA A 109 37.29 6.12 14.13
N ASN A 110 36.65 6.99 14.93
CA ASN A 110 37.31 8.01 15.74
C ASN A 110 38.25 8.94 14.93
N SER A 111 37.93 9.18 13.65
CA SER A 111 38.74 10.00 12.74
C SER A 111 38.14 11.39 12.49
N CYS A 112 37.09 11.75 13.23
CA CYS A 112 36.50 13.08 13.18
C CYS A 112 37.48 14.16 13.65
N THR A 113 37.49 15.28 12.92
CA THR A 113 38.15 16.52 13.34
C THR A 113 37.09 17.57 13.72
N THR A 114 37.52 18.73 14.20
CA THR A 114 36.60 19.84 14.51
C THR A 114 35.82 20.33 13.28
N LYS A 115 36.32 20.08 12.06
CA LYS A 115 35.65 20.43 10.80
C LYS A 115 34.72 19.34 10.27
N PHE A 116 34.63 18.19 10.94
CA PHE A 116 33.91 17.02 10.43
C PHE A 116 32.48 17.34 9.99
N ILE A 117 31.70 18.04 10.81
CA ILE A 117 30.32 18.39 10.47
C ILE A 117 30.26 19.33 9.27
N ASP A 118 31.11 20.37 9.26
CA ASP A 118 31.16 21.38 8.19
C ASP A 118 31.58 20.81 6.83
N THR A 119 32.43 19.77 6.85
CA THR A 119 32.97 19.15 5.63
C THR A 119 32.23 17.88 5.20
N THR A 120 31.12 17.52 5.85
CA THR A 120 30.38 16.28 5.55
C THR A 120 28.92 16.56 5.19
N PRO A 121 28.64 16.97 3.93
CA PRO A 121 27.29 17.29 3.46
C PRO A 121 26.27 16.15 3.67
N ALA A 122 26.73 14.89 3.60
CA ALA A 122 25.88 13.72 3.79
C ALA A 122 25.18 13.66 5.16
N LEU A 123 25.71 14.33 6.19
CA LEU A 123 25.05 14.41 7.50
C LEU A 123 23.68 15.12 7.44
N PHE A 124 23.53 16.04 6.50
CA PHE A 124 22.33 16.86 6.30
C PHE A 124 21.31 16.20 5.37
N GLU A 125 21.65 15.06 4.75
CA GLU A 125 20.72 14.26 3.95
C GLU A 125 19.78 13.45 4.84
N LEU A 126 18.71 14.10 5.31
CA LEU A 126 17.74 13.46 6.20
C LEU A 126 16.72 12.61 5.45
N LYS A 127 16.57 11.36 5.89
CA LYS A 127 15.47 10.50 5.42
C LYS A 127 14.14 11.02 5.96
N LYS A 128 13.24 11.44 5.06
CA LYS A 128 11.89 11.87 5.43
C LYS A 128 11.16 10.75 6.19
N ARG A 129 10.86 10.97 7.47
CA ARG A 129 10.15 10.00 8.31
C ARG A 129 8.73 9.79 7.77
N ARG A 130 8.32 8.53 7.63
CA ARG A 130 6.96 8.18 7.19
C ARG A 130 5.98 8.30 8.36
N ASP A 131 5.19 9.37 8.40
CA ASP A 131 4.22 9.62 9.47
C ASP A 131 2.86 8.93 9.24
N ARG A 132 2.88 7.60 9.05
CA ARG A 132 1.67 6.83 8.69
C ARG A 132 0.61 6.82 9.78
N ALA A 133 1.02 6.68 11.04
CA ALA A 133 0.09 6.61 12.17
C ALA A 133 -0.71 7.91 12.32
N THR A 134 -0.04 9.07 12.27
CA THR A 134 -0.72 10.37 12.30
C THR A 134 -1.70 10.51 11.15
N LYS A 135 -1.31 10.17 9.91
CA LYS A 135 -2.22 10.23 8.76
C LYS A 135 -3.48 9.36 8.94
N ILE A 136 -3.32 8.16 9.49
CA ILE A 136 -4.46 7.27 9.80
C ILE A 136 -5.34 7.90 10.88
N LEU A 137 -4.75 8.42 11.96
CA LEU A 137 -5.51 9.08 13.04
C LEU A 137 -6.24 10.34 12.54
N THR A 138 -5.61 11.13 11.68
CA THR A 138 -6.24 12.28 11.04
C THR A 138 -7.44 11.84 10.20
N TYR A 139 -7.31 10.78 9.41
CA TYR A 139 -8.44 10.24 8.64
C TYR A 139 -9.57 9.73 9.55
N ILE A 140 -9.25 8.97 10.59
CA ILE A 140 -10.27 8.48 11.55
C ILE A 140 -10.96 9.65 12.25
N ALA A 141 -10.21 10.65 12.70
CA ALA A 141 -10.76 11.84 13.36
C ALA A 141 -11.65 12.64 12.42
N ASP A 142 -11.22 12.87 11.18
CA ASP A 142 -12.00 13.57 10.16
C ASP A 142 -13.32 12.85 9.89
N ILE A 143 -13.29 11.54 9.62
CA ILE A 143 -14.52 10.76 9.37
C ILE A 143 -15.40 10.66 10.63
N ALA A 144 -14.83 10.60 11.83
CA ALA A 144 -15.61 10.54 13.07
C ALA A 144 -16.36 11.85 13.36
N VAL A 145 -15.77 12.99 13.03
CA VAL A 145 -16.34 14.33 13.26
C VAL A 145 -17.24 14.76 12.11
N ASN A 146 -16.76 14.63 10.86
CA ASN A 146 -17.40 15.18 9.67
C ASN A 146 -18.23 14.14 8.90
N GLY A 147 -18.10 12.85 9.22
CA GLY A 147 -18.69 11.77 8.43
C GLY A 147 -17.96 11.52 7.11
N HIS A 148 -18.29 10.42 6.43
CA HIS A 148 -17.75 10.14 5.10
C HIS A 148 -18.69 10.70 4.02
N PRO A 149 -18.19 11.46 3.02
CA PRO A 149 -19.03 12.11 2.02
C PRO A 149 -19.89 11.10 1.24
N GLU A 150 -19.33 9.96 0.85
CA GLU A 150 -20.05 8.90 0.12
C GLU A 150 -21.20 8.23 0.89
N THR A 151 -21.26 8.40 2.22
CA THR A 151 -22.30 7.79 3.08
C THR A 151 -23.14 8.81 3.82
N ALA A 152 -22.93 10.11 3.59
CA ALA A 152 -23.76 11.17 4.14
C ALA A 152 -25.22 10.97 3.73
N GLY A 153 -26.13 11.01 4.70
CA GLY A 153 -27.56 10.78 4.49
C GLY A 153 -27.96 9.34 4.15
N ARG A 154 -27.02 8.38 4.11
CA ARG A 154 -27.33 6.97 3.83
C ARG A 154 -27.61 6.18 5.11
N PRO A 155 -28.41 5.09 5.05
CA PRO A 155 -28.64 4.21 6.18
C PRO A 155 -27.32 3.66 6.73
N LYS A 156 -27.13 3.78 8.05
CA LYS A 156 -26.00 3.14 8.73
C LYS A 156 -26.29 1.64 8.88
N PRO A 157 -25.28 0.77 8.68
CA PRO A 157 -25.45 -0.64 8.95
C PRO A 157 -25.77 -0.84 10.44
N LYS A 158 -26.66 -1.80 10.74
CA LYS A 158 -26.88 -2.22 12.13
C LYS A 158 -25.58 -2.82 12.65
N VAL A 159 -25.07 -2.29 13.76
CA VAL A 159 -23.92 -2.87 14.45
C VAL A 159 -24.39 -4.16 15.09
N THR A 160 -24.14 -5.29 14.42
CA THR A 160 -24.60 -6.61 14.88
C THR A 160 -23.62 -7.30 15.83
N GLY A 161 -22.43 -6.73 16.05
CA GLY A 161 -21.36 -7.35 16.84
C GLY A 161 -20.79 -8.65 16.25
N ARG A 162 -21.27 -9.06 15.06
CA ARG A 162 -20.84 -10.30 14.41
C ARG A 162 -19.52 -10.06 13.68
N GLU A 163 -18.46 -10.72 14.14
CA GLU A 163 -17.22 -10.75 13.39
C GLU A 163 -17.39 -11.51 12.08
N LEU A 164 -16.90 -10.94 10.98
CA LEU A 164 -16.85 -11.62 9.69
C LEU A 164 -15.82 -12.75 9.76
N SER A 165 -16.29 -13.99 9.71
CA SER A 165 -15.46 -15.19 9.64
C SER A 165 -15.12 -15.53 8.19
N VAL A 166 -13.83 -15.69 7.89
CA VAL A 166 -13.39 -16.23 6.59
C VAL A 166 -13.60 -17.75 6.61
N PRO A 167 -14.06 -18.38 5.50
CA PRO A 167 -14.15 -19.82 5.42
C PRO A 167 -12.81 -20.50 5.74
N LYS A 168 -12.85 -21.64 6.43
CA LYS A 168 -11.66 -22.45 6.69
C LYS A 168 -11.09 -22.95 5.35
N LEU A 169 -9.77 -22.92 5.23
CA LEU A 169 -9.07 -23.48 4.07
C LEU A 169 -9.15 -25.01 4.13
N MET A 170 -9.55 -25.65 3.04
CA MET A 170 -9.64 -27.11 2.93
C MET A 170 -8.27 -27.77 2.67
N GLY A 171 -7.27 -26.97 2.26
CA GLY A 171 -5.93 -27.44 1.96
C GLY A 171 -5.12 -26.34 1.25
N PRO A 172 -3.92 -26.66 0.73
CA PRO A 172 -3.20 -25.78 -0.17
C PRO A 172 -3.95 -25.65 -1.51
N PRO A 173 -3.83 -24.50 -2.22
CA PRO A 173 -4.41 -24.33 -3.54
C PRO A 173 -3.95 -25.44 -4.51
N GLN A 174 -4.91 -26.13 -5.11
CA GLN A 174 -4.64 -27.13 -6.16
C GLN A 174 -4.43 -26.44 -7.51
N PRO A 175 -3.68 -27.04 -8.45
CA PRO A 175 -3.57 -26.51 -9.81
C PRO A 175 -4.94 -26.26 -10.45
N GLY A 176 -5.11 -25.11 -11.09
CA GLY A 176 -6.36 -24.66 -11.69
C GLY A 176 -6.20 -24.26 -13.15
N THR A 177 -7.20 -23.56 -13.69
CA THR A 177 -7.23 -23.13 -15.10
C THR A 177 -6.07 -22.22 -15.49
N ARG A 178 -5.51 -21.48 -14.54
CA ARG A 178 -4.35 -20.61 -14.81
C ARG A 178 -3.09 -21.42 -15.10
N ASP A 179 -2.91 -22.56 -14.45
CA ASP A 179 -1.75 -23.41 -14.68
C ASP A 179 -1.75 -23.94 -16.12
N LEU A 180 -2.93 -24.30 -16.66
CA LEU A 180 -3.10 -24.64 -18.07
C LEU A 180 -2.74 -23.46 -19.00
N LEU A 181 -3.24 -22.26 -18.71
CA LEU A 181 -2.95 -21.06 -19.50
C LEU A 181 -1.44 -20.77 -19.54
N LEU A 182 -0.77 -20.80 -18.38
CA LEU A 182 0.65 -20.49 -18.30
C LEU A 182 1.51 -21.56 -18.98
N ALA A 183 1.12 -22.82 -18.91
CA ALA A 183 1.87 -23.92 -19.50
C ALA A 183 1.69 -24.04 -21.01
N LYS A 184 0.48 -23.79 -21.53
CA LYS A 184 0.11 -24.14 -22.92
C LYS A 184 -0.51 -23.00 -23.72
N GLY A 185 -0.71 -21.82 -23.13
CA GLY A 185 -1.26 -20.65 -23.80
C GLY A 185 -2.79 -20.67 -23.97
N PRO A 186 -3.37 -19.55 -24.46
CA PRO A 186 -4.81 -19.33 -24.50
C PRO A 186 -5.54 -20.27 -25.48
N LYS A 187 -4.90 -20.71 -26.57
CA LYS A 187 -5.50 -21.67 -27.51
C LYS A 187 -5.76 -23.02 -26.84
N ALA A 188 -4.84 -23.48 -26.01
CA ALA A 188 -5.01 -24.73 -25.26
C ALA A 188 -6.12 -24.64 -24.21
N VAL A 189 -6.33 -23.45 -23.61
CA VAL A 189 -7.48 -23.20 -22.74
C VAL A 189 -8.78 -23.34 -23.53
N ALA A 190 -8.87 -22.72 -24.72
CA ALA A 190 -10.06 -22.83 -25.58
C ALA A 190 -10.33 -24.28 -26.01
N ASP A 191 -9.29 -25.02 -26.41
CA ASP A 191 -9.42 -26.44 -26.81
C ASP A 191 -9.85 -27.33 -25.65
N TRP A 192 -9.31 -27.09 -24.45
CA TRP A 192 -9.75 -27.76 -23.24
C TRP A 192 -11.22 -27.45 -22.91
N MET A 193 -11.65 -26.19 -23.02
CA MET A 193 -13.04 -25.80 -22.79
C MET A 193 -14.00 -26.51 -23.75
N LEU A 194 -13.63 -26.66 -25.03
CA LEU A 194 -14.45 -27.37 -26.03
C LEU A 194 -14.59 -28.87 -25.73
N GLY A 195 -13.58 -29.48 -25.09
CA GLY A 195 -13.61 -30.89 -24.68
C GLY A 195 -14.25 -31.15 -23.32
N GLU A 196 -14.54 -30.11 -22.54
CA GLU A 196 -15.09 -30.24 -21.19
C GLU A 196 -16.59 -30.54 -21.22
N GLN A 197 -17.01 -31.55 -20.45
CA GLN A 197 -18.43 -31.95 -20.36
C GLN A 197 -19.17 -31.20 -19.25
N ARG A 198 -18.43 -30.70 -18.25
CA ARG A 198 -19.00 -29.96 -17.13
C ARG A 198 -19.30 -28.51 -17.54
N LEU A 199 -20.39 -27.96 -17.01
CA LEU A 199 -20.59 -26.51 -17.06
C LEU A 199 -19.51 -25.82 -16.23
N LEU A 200 -18.76 -24.93 -16.87
CA LEU A 200 -17.74 -24.11 -16.24
C LEU A 200 -18.37 -22.84 -15.65
N PHE A 201 -17.81 -22.37 -14.52
CA PHE A 201 -18.31 -21.21 -13.79
C PHE A 201 -17.25 -20.10 -13.70
N THR A 202 -17.67 -18.88 -14.00
CA THR A 202 -16.97 -17.64 -13.63
C THR A 202 -17.68 -17.01 -12.46
N ASP A 203 -16.96 -16.74 -11.37
CA ASP A 203 -17.50 -15.99 -10.24
C ASP A 203 -17.35 -14.48 -10.49
N THR A 204 -18.45 -13.72 -10.40
CA THR A 204 -18.50 -12.26 -10.63
C THR A 204 -18.62 -11.43 -9.36
N THR A 205 -18.53 -12.06 -8.18
CA THR A 205 -18.73 -11.42 -6.86
C THR A 205 -17.81 -10.22 -6.67
N MET A 206 -16.55 -10.32 -7.11
CA MET A 206 -15.53 -9.27 -6.93
C MET A 206 -15.57 -8.14 -7.97
N ARG A 207 -16.48 -8.22 -8.97
CA ARG A 207 -16.65 -7.20 -10.02
C ARG A 207 -18.12 -6.89 -10.25
N ASP A 208 -18.83 -7.69 -11.05
CA ASP A 208 -20.19 -7.35 -11.48
C ASP A 208 -21.23 -7.39 -10.36
N GLY A 209 -21.07 -8.34 -9.42
CA GLY A 209 -22.02 -8.51 -8.32
C GLY A 209 -22.17 -7.23 -7.50
N HIS A 210 -21.06 -6.68 -7.00
CA HIS A 210 -21.09 -5.44 -6.23
C HIS A 210 -21.21 -4.18 -7.09
N GLN A 211 -20.84 -4.23 -8.38
CA GLN A 211 -21.15 -3.14 -9.31
C GLN A 211 -22.66 -2.95 -9.47
N SER A 212 -23.41 -4.05 -9.55
CA SER A 212 -24.86 -4.07 -9.71
C SER A 212 -25.59 -3.74 -8.41
N LEU A 213 -25.14 -4.30 -7.28
CA LEU A 213 -25.88 -4.24 -6.01
C LEU A 213 -25.39 -3.16 -5.04
N LEU A 214 -24.12 -2.76 -5.14
CA LEU A 214 -23.45 -1.92 -4.14
C LEU A 214 -22.70 -0.74 -4.78
N ALA A 215 -23.11 -0.31 -5.98
CA ALA A 215 -22.50 0.80 -6.72
C ALA A 215 -20.96 0.71 -6.79
N THR A 216 -20.46 -0.51 -6.94
CA THR A 216 -19.02 -0.80 -7.05
C THR A 216 -18.22 -0.47 -5.79
N ARG A 217 -18.86 -0.36 -4.62
CA ARG A 217 -18.22 0.08 -3.36
C ARG A 217 -17.58 -1.03 -2.52
N MET A 218 -17.50 -2.27 -3.02
CA MET A 218 -16.75 -3.32 -2.33
C MET A 218 -15.25 -2.98 -2.34
N ARG A 219 -14.63 -3.00 -1.15
CA ARG A 219 -13.25 -2.55 -0.94
C ARG A 219 -12.25 -3.68 -1.12
N SER A 220 -11.00 -3.33 -1.43
CA SER A 220 -9.94 -4.33 -1.60
C SER A 220 -9.75 -5.17 -0.33
N ILE A 221 -9.86 -4.57 0.85
CA ILE A 221 -9.68 -5.28 2.13
C ILE A 221 -10.58 -6.52 2.26
N ASP A 222 -11.84 -6.41 1.82
CA ASP A 222 -12.83 -7.50 1.92
C ASP A 222 -12.55 -8.60 0.89
N MET A 223 -12.26 -8.21 -0.36
CA MET A 223 -11.91 -9.14 -1.45
C MET A 223 -10.63 -9.92 -1.13
N ILE A 224 -9.59 -9.21 -0.72
CA ILE A 224 -8.26 -9.75 -0.42
C ILE A 224 -8.33 -10.72 0.77
N ARG A 225 -9.19 -10.43 1.77
CA ARG A 225 -9.35 -11.27 2.96
C ARG A 225 -9.92 -12.66 2.63
N VAL A 226 -10.83 -12.77 1.67
CA VAL A 226 -11.46 -14.05 1.28
C VAL A 226 -10.73 -14.77 0.13
N ALA A 227 -9.89 -14.08 -0.64
CA ALA A 227 -9.16 -14.63 -1.79
C ALA A 227 -8.42 -15.97 -1.53
N PRO A 228 -7.76 -16.21 -0.37
CA PRO A 228 -7.14 -17.52 -0.11
C PRO A 228 -8.15 -18.68 -0.05
N ALA A 229 -9.38 -18.43 0.39
CA ALA A 229 -10.43 -19.43 0.43
C ALA A 229 -10.93 -19.79 -0.98
N TYR A 230 -10.99 -18.82 -1.90
CA TYR A 230 -11.24 -19.09 -3.32
C TYR A 230 -10.17 -20.01 -3.90
N ALA A 231 -8.89 -19.68 -3.68
CA ALA A 231 -7.76 -20.45 -4.18
C ALA A 231 -7.75 -21.90 -3.68
N ALA A 232 -8.02 -22.10 -2.39
CA ALA A 232 -7.98 -23.40 -1.73
C ALA A 232 -9.23 -24.25 -1.97
N ASN A 233 -10.41 -23.63 -1.95
CA ASN A 233 -11.68 -24.37 -1.86
C ASN A 233 -12.45 -24.39 -3.18
N LEU A 234 -12.11 -23.50 -4.14
CA LEU A 234 -12.81 -23.39 -5.44
C LEU A 234 -11.86 -23.48 -6.65
N PRO A 235 -10.88 -24.41 -6.70
CA PRO A 235 -9.91 -24.51 -7.80
C PRO A 235 -10.54 -24.84 -9.17
N GLN A 236 -11.79 -25.31 -9.18
CA GLN A 236 -12.56 -25.68 -10.38
C GLN A 236 -13.23 -24.51 -11.11
N LEU A 237 -13.18 -23.29 -10.55
CA LEU A 237 -13.68 -22.11 -11.26
C LEU A 237 -12.90 -21.92 -12.57
N PHE A 238 -13.62 -21.55 -13.63
CA PHE A 238 -12.98 -21.11 -14.86
C PHE A 238 -12.15 -19.85 -14.58
N SER A 239 -12.79 -18.84 -14.00
CA SER A 239 -12.15 -17.58 -13.67
C SER A 239 -12.85 -16.91 -12.48
N VAL A 240 -12.16 -15.94 -11.88
CA VAL A 240 -12.75 -14.97 -10.97
C VAL A 240 -12.73 -13.61 -11.67
N GLU A 241 -13.90 -13.07 -11.95
CA GLU A 241 -14.03 -11.73 -12.49
C GLU A 241 -13.92 -10.70 -11.37
N CYS A 242 -12.79 -10.00 -11.34
CA CYS A 242 -12.41 -9.16 -10.20
C CYS A 242 -11.94 -7.76 -10.61
N TRP A 243 -12.00 -7.41 -11.90
CA TRP A 243 -11.37 -6.21 -12.42
C TRP A 243 -12.03 -5.64 -13.68
N GLY A 244 -11.67 -4.41 -14.06
CA GLY A 244 -12.28 -3.73 -15.19
C GLY A 244 -13.68 -3.17 -14.90
N GLY A 245 -14.40 -2.77 -15.94
CA GLY A 245 -15.64 -2.01 -15.79
C GLY A 245 -15.45 -0.77 -14.90
N ALA A 246 -16.41 -0.49 -14.02
CA ALA A 246 -16.37 0.69 -13.15
C ALA A 246 -15.34 0.58 -12.01
N THR A 247 -14.81 -0.62 -11.73
CA THR A 247 -13.96 -0.85 -10.55
C THR A 247 -12.66 -0.04 -10.57
N PHE A 248 -12.13 0.27 -11.76
CA PHE A 248 -10.86 0.98 -11.91
C PHE A 248 -10.96 2.44 -11.42
N ASP A 249 -11.93 3.19 -11.93
CA ASP A 249 -12.15 4.58 -11.52
C ASP A 249 -12.68 4.66 -10.08
N VAL A 250 -13.65 3.81 -9.72
CA VAL A 250 -14.28 3.84 -8.39
C VAL A 250 -13.26 3.60 -7.27
N ALA A 251 -12.30 2.69 -7.49
CA ALA A 251 -11.23 2.45 -6.53
C ALA A 251 -10.44 3.73 -6.21
N TYR A 252 -10.01 4.46 -7.24
CA TYR A 252 -9.28 5.71 -7.05
C TYR A 252 -10.17 6.83 -6.50
N ARG A 253 -11.34 7.02 -7.11
CA ARG A 253 -12.20 8.19 -6.90
C ARG A 253 -12.92 8.15 -5.56
N PHE A 254 -13.49 7.00 -5.20
CA PHE A 254 -14.42 6.90 -4.07
C PHE A 254 -13.90 6.05 -2.93
N LEU A 255 -13.01 5.09 -3.20
CA LEU A 255 -12.47 4.18 -2.18
C LEU A 255 -11.07 4.57 -1.70
N GLN A 256 -10.45 5.59 -2.33
CA GLN A 256 -9.10 6.07 -2.03
C GLN A 256 -8.04 4.95 -2.03
N GLU A 257 -8.19 4.00 -2.95
CA GLU A 257 -7.29 2.85 -3.08
C GLU A 257 -6.86 2.63 -4.53
N CYS A 258 -5.74 1.93 -4.70
CA CYS A 258 -5.19 1.68 -6.03
C CYS A 258 -5.73 0.35 -6.58
N PRO A 259 -6.46 0.34 -7.72
CA PRO A 259 -6.94 -0.89 -8.33
C PRO A 259 -5.78 -1.80 -8.75
N TRP A 260 -4.62 -1.24 -9.13
CA TRP A 260 -3.43 -2.05 -9.47
C TRP A 260 -2.86 -2.78 -8.26
N GLN A 261 -2.91 -2.15 -7.08
CA GLN A 261 -2.52 -2.82 -5.84
C GLN A 261 -3.51 -3.94 -5.51
N ARG A 262 -4.81 -3.69 -5.64
CA ARG A 262 -5.85 -4.72 -5.52
C ARG A 262 -5.56 -5.92 -6.42
N LEU A 263 -5.25 -5.69 -7.69
CA LEU A 263 -4.93 -6.77 -8.64
C LEU A 263 -3.68 -7.57 -8.20
N ARG A 264 -2.60 -6.90 -7.80
CA ARG A 264 -1.38 -7.58 -7.31
C ARG A 264 -1.68 -8.45 -6.08
N ASP A 265 -2.44 -7.92 -5.14
CA ASP A 265 -2.76 -8.63 -3.90
C ASP A 265 -3.70 -9.82 -4.14
N LEU A 266 -4.70 -9.67 -5.01
CA LEU A 266 -5.57 -10.78 -5.44
C LEU A 266 -4.77 -11.84 -6.20
N ARG A 267 -3.89 -11.42 -7.12
CA ARG A 267 -3.04 -12.31 -7.90
C ARG A 267 -2.14 -13.17 -7.01
N GLN A 268 -1.54 -12.56 -6.00
CA GLN A 268 -0.69 -13.26 -5.03
C GLN A 268 -1.49 -14.29 -4.22
N ARG A 269 -2.76 -13.98 -3.89
CA ARG A 269 -3.59 -14.83 -3.02
C ARG A 269 -4.38 -15.91 -3.76
N MET A 270 -4.59 -15.76 -5.07
CA MET A 270 -5.28 -16.75 -5.91
C MET A 270 -4.38 -17.26 -7.03
N PRO A 271 -3.21 -17.86 -6.78
CA PRO A 271 -2.21 -18.13 -7.81
C PRO A 271 -2.64 -19.13 -8.89
N ASN A 272 -3.62 -19.99 -8.61
CA ASN A 272 -4.10 -21.09 -9.45
C ASN A 272 -5.34 -20.75 -10.31
N LEU A 273 -6.05 -19.67 -9.99
CA LEU A 273 -7.28 -19.27 -10.68
C LEU A 273 -7.01 -18.21 -11.75
N MET A 274 -7.67 -18.30 -12.91
CA MET A 274 -7.59 -17.20 -13.89
C MET A 274 -8.31 -15.95 -13.35
N LEU A 275 -7.66 -14.79 -13.43
CA LEU A 275 -8.29 -13.51 -13.11
C LEU A 275 -8.84 -12.86 -14.38
N GLN A 276 -10.13 -12.52 -14.34
CA GLN A 276 -10.86 -11.98 -15.47
C GLN A 276 -11.19 -10.51 -15.29
N MET A 277 -11.15 -9.77 -16.39
CA MET A 277 -11.63 -8.39 -16.45
C MET A 277 -12.61 -8.14 -17.59
N LEU A 278 -13.47 -7.14 -17.39
CA LEU A 278 -14.27 -6.53 -18.44
C LEU A 278 -13.51 -5.34 -19.07
N LEU A 279 -13.32 -5.36 -20.38
CA LEU A 279 -12.58 -4.36 -21.16
C LEU A 279 -13.46 -3.81 -22.28
N ARG A 280 -13.60 -2.49 -22.36
CA ARG A 280 -14.23 -1.84 -23.53
C ARG A 280 -13.18 -1.63 -24.61
N GLY A 281 -13.42 -2.12 -25.83
CA GLY A 281 -12.43 -2.16 -26.91
C GLY A 281 -11.65 -0.85 -27.11
N ALA A 282 -12.34 0.22 -27.50
CA ALA A 282 -11.72 1.50 -27.85
C ALA A 282 -11.22 2.34 -26.65
N ASN A 283 -11.67 2.04 -25.42
CA ASN A 283 -11.48 2.94 -24.26
C ASN A 283 -10.78 2.26 -23.07
N GLY A 284 -10.54 0.96 -23.13
CA GLY A 284 -10.07 0.15 -22.00
C GLY A 284 -11.04 0.22 -20.80
N VAL A 285 -10.67 1.00 -19.78
CA VAL A 285 -11.45 1.25 -18.56
C VAL A 285 -11.77 2.74 -18.35
N GLY A 286 -11.48 3.58 -19.35
CA GLY A 286 -11.72 5.02 -19.27
C GLY A 286 -13.04 5.47 -19.91
N TYR A 287 -13.33 6.76 -19.77
CA TYR A 287 -14.60 7.38 -20.18
C TYR A 287 -14.54 8.09 -21.54
N THR A 288 -13.37 8.11 -22.20
CA THR A 288 -13.17 8.70 -23.52
C THR A 288 -12.45 7.72 -24.42
N THR A 289 -12.45 7.98 -25.73
CA THR A 289 -11.63 7.25 -26.69
C THR A 289 -10.16 7.59 -26.49
N TYR A 290 -9.29 6.59 -26.58
CA TYR A 290 -7.85 6.74 -26.48
C TYR A 290 -7.19 6.25 -27.77
N PRO A 291 -6.01 6.78 -28.13
CA PRO A 291 -5.25 6.26 -29.25
C PRO A 291 -4.81 4.81 -28.98
N ASP A 292 -4.64 4.03 -30.06
CA ASP A 292 -4.34 2.59 -30.01
C ASP A 292 -3.17 2.23 -29.09
N ASN A 293 -2.12 3.05 -29.07
CA ASN A 293 -0.95 2.82 -28.24
C ASN A 293 -1.27 2.83 -26.73
N VAL A 294 -2.25 3.63 -26.30
CA VAL A 294 -2.71 3.66 -24.90
C VAL A 294 -3.48 2.38 -24.57
N VAL A 295 -4.36 1.92 -25.46
CA VAL A 295 -5.11 0.68 -25.27
C VAL A 295 -4.16 -0.52 -25.20
N LYS A 296 -3.20 -0.61 -26.14
CA LYS A 296 -2.17 -1.65 -26.17
C LYS A 296 -1.32 -1.64 -24.90
N ALA A 297 -0.83 -0.48 -24.48
CA ALA A 297 -0.04 -0.35 -23.25
C ALA A 297 -0.83 -0.74 -21.99
N PHE A 298 -2.11 -0.38 -21.94
CA PHE A 298 -3.00 -0.75 -20.83
C PHE A 298 -3.19 -2.26 -20.76
N VAL A 299 -3.51 -2.92 -21.88
CA VAL A 299 -3.67 -4.38 -21.95
C VAL A 299 -2.38 -5.09 -21.56
N ALA A 300 -1.24 -4.65 -22.09
CA ALA A 300 0.08 -5.22 -21.75
C ALA A 300 0.37 -5.10 -20.24
N GLN A 301 0.08 -3.95 -19.63
CA GLN A 301 0.28 -3.74 -18.21
C GLN A 301 -0.70 -4.55 -17.35
N ALA A 302 -1.96 -4.69 -17.76
CA ALA A 302 -2.96 -5.53 -17.11
C ALA A 302 -2.55 -7.02 -17.13
N ALA A 303 -2.11 -7.51 -18.28
CA ALA A 303 -1.62 -8.88 -18.46
C ALA A 303 -0.35 -9.16 -17.64
N LYS A 304 0.59 -8.19 -17.60
CA LYS A 304 1.80 -8.25 -16.77
C LYS A 304 1.49 -8.26 -15.27
N THR A 305 0.49 -7.49 -14.85
CA THR A 305 0.12 -7.40 -13.42
C THR A 305 -0.63 -8.65 -12.95
N GLY A 306 -1.40 -9.29 -13.82
CA GLY A 306 -1.96 -10.61 -13.52
C GLY A 306 -3.36 -10.92 -14.06
N ILE A 307 -3.91 -10.12 -14.97
CA ILE A 307 -5.13 -10.48 -15.70
C ILE A 307 -4.80 -11.59 -16.72
N ASP A 308 -5.65 -12.60 -16.72
CA ASP A 308 -5.53 -13.80 -17.54
C ASP A 308 -6.57 -13.84 -18.67
N VAL A 309 -7.79 -13.38 -18.38
CA VAL A 309 -8.94 -13.37 -19.30
C VAL A 309 -9.43 -11.94 -19.50
N PHE A 310 -9.50 -11.51 -20.75
CA PHE A 310 -10.06 -10.22 -21.15
C PHE A 310 -11.37 -10.44 -21.89
N ARG A 311 -12.48 -10.11 -21.24
CA ARG A 311 -13.78 -10.01 -21.90
C ARG A 311 -13.85 -8.66 -22.61
N VAL A 312 -13.63 -8.68 -23.92
CA VAL A 312 -13.62 -7.48 -24.77
C VAL A 312 -15.02 -7.29 -25.35
N PHE A 313 -15.57 -6.09 -25.20
CA PHE A 313 -16.85 -5.74 -25.80
C PHE A 313 -16.81 -4.33 -26.41
N ASP A 314 -17.73 -4.07 -27.34
CA ASP A 314 -18.08 -2.74 -27.82
C ASP A 314 -19.55 -2.47 -27.52
N SER A 315 -19.87 -1.22 -27.16
CA SER A 315 -21.22 -0.82 -26.77
C SER A 315 -22.27 -0.94 -27.88
N LEU A 316 -21.83 -1.04 -29.14
CA LEU A 316 -22.68 -1.14 -30.33
C LEU A 316 -22.42 -2.43 -31.11
N ASN A 317 -21.74 -3.43 -30.52
CA ASN A 317 -21.29 -4.63 -31.21
C ASN A 317 -20.43 -4.35 -32.46
N TRP A 318 -19.71 -3.22 -32.50
CA TRP A 318 -18.87 -2.89 -33.64
C TRP A 318 -17.50 -3.56 -33.53
N VAL A 319 -17.32 -4.64 -34.30
CA VAL A 319 -16.10 -5.48 -34.27
C VAL A 319 -14.82 -4.68 -34.55
N GLU A 320 -14.86 -3.69 -35.45
CA GLU A 320 -13.68 -2.88 -35.78
C GLU A 320 -13.12 -2.14 -34.55
N ASN A 321 -14.00 -1.65 -33.67
CA ASN A 321 -13.61 -1.01 -32.41
C ASN A 321 -13.00 -1.97 -31.37
N MET A 322 -13.13 -3.29 -31.58
CA MET A 322 -12.61 -4.31 -30.68
C MET A 322 -11.24 -4.83 -31.12
N ARG A 323 -10.91 -4.73 -32.42
CA ARG A 323 -9.71 -5.35 -33.02
C ARG A 323 -8.43 -5.00 -32.27
N VAL A 324 -8.17 -3.71 -32.04
CA VAL A 324 -6.95 -3.23 -31.36
C VAL A 324 -6.76 -3.88 -30.00
N ALA A 325 -7.84 -3.98 -29.21
CA ALA A 325 -7.80 -4.59 -27.90
C ALA A 325 -7.66 -6.12 -27.99
N MET A 326 -8.38 -6.77 -28.90
CA MET A 326 -8.30 -8.22 -29.12
C MET A 326 -6.88 -8.65 -29.53
N ASP A 327 -6.29 -7.94 -30.49
CA ASP A 327 -4.93 -8.19 -30.96
C ASP A 327 -3.93 -8.02 -29.81
N ALA A 328 -4.04 -6.94 -29.03
CA ALA A 328 -3.18 -6.69 -27.88
C ALA A 328 -3.27 -7.79 -26.80
N VAL A 329 -4.45 -8.36 -26.58
CA VAL A 329 -4.65 -9.46 -25.63
C VAL A 329 -3.96 -10.73 -26.12
N LEU A 330 -4.07 -11.04 -27.41
CA LEU A 330 -3.41 -12.20 -28.02
C LEU A 330 -1.89 -12.03 -28.05
N GLU A 331 -1.39 -10.83 -28.39
CA GLU A 331 0.04 -10.47 -28.32
C GLU A 331 0.59 -10.64 -26.89
N ALA A 332 -0.21 -10.34 -25.86
CA ALA A 332 0.15 -10.56 -24.46
C ALA A 332 0.07 -12.03 -24.00
N ASN A 333 -0.27 -12.96 -24.91
CA ASN A 333 -0.47 -14.38 -24.66
C ASN A 333 -1.48 -14.64 -23.52
N ARG A 334 -2.65 -14.01 -23.64
CA ARG A 334 -3.79 -14.09 -22.70
C ARG A 334 -5.07 -14.50 -23.42
N VAL A 335 -6.08 -14.90 -22.65
CA VAL A 335 -7.37 -15.34 -23.20
C VAL A 335 -8.16 -14.12 -23.65
N CYS A 336 -8.46 -14.05 -24.94
CA CYS A 336 -9.35 -13.06 -25.52
C CYS A 336 -10.76 -13.64 -25.64
N GLU A 337 -11.71 -13.08 -24.89
CA GLU A 337 -13.13 -13.43 -24.95
C GLU A 337 -13.87 -12.26 -25.62
N ALA A 338 -14.11 -12.37 -26.93
CA ALA A 338 -14.88 -11.36 -27.67
C ALA A 338 -16.37 -11.53 -27.38
N ALA A 339 -16.97 -10.54 -26.74
CA ALA A 339 -18.36 -10.57 -26.30
C ALA A 339 -19.29 -9.93 -27.32
N ILE A 340 -20.45 -10.55 -27.52
CA ILE A 340 -21.61 -9.98 -28.22
C ILE A 340 -22.59 -9.49 -27.16
N CYS A 341 -22.91 -8.21 -27.16
CA CYS A 341 -23.98 -7.67 -26.34
C CYS A 341 -25.33 -8.07 -26.93
N TYR A 342 -26.07 -8.89 -26.20
CA TYR A 342 -27.42 -9.28 -26.57
C TYR A 342 -28.40 -8.13 -26.32
N THR A 343 -29.29 -7.89 -27.29
CA THR A 343 -30.41 -6.94 -27.20
C THR A 343 -31.55 -7.44 -28.09
N GLY A 344 -32.74 -6.85 -27.95
CA GLY A 344 -33.92 -7.26 -28.71
C GLY A 344 -34.48 -8.60 -28.25
N ASP A 345 -35.06 -9.35 -29.20
CA ASP A 345 -35.57 -10.70 -29.00
C ASP A 345 -35.45 -11.47 -30.32
N ILE A 346 -34.66 -12.56 -30.33
CA ILE A 346 -34.42 -13.36 -31.53
C ILE A 346 -35.63 -14.22 -31.91
N LEU A 347 -36.64 -14.31 -31.03
CA LEU A 347 -37.89 -15.02 -31.28
C LEU A 347 -39.00 -14.11 -31.80
N ASP A 348 -38.81 -12.79 -31.79
CA ASP A 348 -39.77 -11.82 -32.31
C ASP A 348 -39.42 -11.44 -33.76
N PRO A 349 -40.17 -11.92 -34.77
CA PRO A 349 -39.88 -11.60 -36.17
C PRO A 349 -40.13 -10.13 -36.54
N ASN A 350 -40.72 -9.33 -35.64
CA ASN A 350 -41.02 -7.91 -35.89
C ASN A 350 -39.93 -6.96 -35.40
N ARG A 351 -38.79 -7.45 -34.91
CA ARG A 351 -37.73 -6.64 -34.31
C ARG A 351 -36.37 -6.80 -34.95
#